data_AF-A0A1A9BLH9-F1
#
_entry.id   AF-A0A1A9BLH9-F1
#
_cell.length_a   1.000
_cell.length_b   1.000
_cell.length_c   1.000
_cell.angle_alpha   90.00
_cell.angle_beta   90.00
_cell.angle_gamma   90.00
#
_symmetry.space_group_name_H-M   'P 1'
#
loop_
_entity.id
_entity.type
_entity.pdbx_description
1 polymer ?
#
loop_
_entity_poly.entity_id
_entity_poly.type
_entity_poly.pdbx_seq_one_letter_code
_entity_poly.pdbx_strand_id
1 'polypeptide(L)'
;MIESVRKVADPAERLRFLFATALTEDPFAGLEPAIVAHSDHPAVAPVLRRVARERLDFLTELYSDLGLDPEAARLQSVTAYAAYLGWLELRRSALDMVPEVGASGGEAESGLAHLITQLCEPRPAAP
;
A
#
# COMPACT_ATOMS: atom_id res chain seq x y z
N MET A 1 -1.71 -9.71 8.58
CA MET A 1 -2.18 -8.39 8.14
C MET A 1 -3.63 -8.42 7.65
N ILE A 2 -3.98 -9.03 6.50
CA ILE A 2 -5.35 -9.01 5.93
C ILE A 2 -6.43 -9.42 6.95
N GLU A 3 -6.23 -10.52 7.67
CA GLU A 3 -7.20 -11.01 8.67
C GLU A 3 -7.43 -10.02 9.83
N SER A 4 -6.39 -9.29 10.24
CA SER A 4 -6.50 -8.26 11.28
C SER A 4 -7.31 -7.06 10.78
N VAL A 5 -7.12 -6.67 9.52
CA VAL A 5 -7.85 -5.58 8.88
C VAL A 5 -9.34 -5.90 8.79
N ARG A 6 -9.72 -7.14 8.44
CA ARG A 6 -11.12 -7.56 8.32
C ARG A 6 -11.94 -7.42 9.61
N LYS A 7 -11.29 -7.35 10.78
CA LYS A 7 -11.96 -7.17 12.09
C LYS A 7 -12.42 -5.73 12.35
N VAL A 8 -11.95 -4.76 11.57
CA VAL A 8 -12.38 -3.35 11.69
C VAL A 8 -13.73 -3.19 11.02
N ALA A 9 -14.72 -2.70 11.76
CA ALA A 9 -16.11 -2.65 11.30
C ALA A 9 -16.34 -1.54 10.25
N ASP A 10 -15.87 -0.33 10.52
CA ASP A 10 -16.01 0.80 9.59
C ASP A 10 -15.05 0.66 8.39
N PRO A 11 -15.54 0.68 7.14
CA PRO A 11 -14.69 0.56 5.95
C PRO A 11 -13.59 1.63 5.85
N ALA A 12 -13.87 2.86 6.30
CA ALA A 12 -12.90 3.96 6.21
C ALA A 12 -11.79 3.79 7.26
N GLU A 13 -12.13 3.44 8.50
CA GLU A 13 -11.17 3.04 9.53
C GLU A 13 -10.38 1.80 9.12
N ARG A 14 -11.02 0.84 8.46
CA ARG A 14 -10.37 -0.39 7.97
C ARG A 14 -9.26 -0.07 6.98
N LEU A 15 -9.53 0.81 6.01
CA LEU A 15 -8.56 1.21 5.00
C LEU A 15 -7.42 2.04 5.61
N ARG A 16 -7.73 2.98 6.52
CA ARG A 16 -6.72 3.74 7.26
C ARG A 16 -5.80 2.82 8.07
N PHE A 17 -6.39 1.85 8.77
CA PHE A 17 -5.64 0.87 9.55
C PHE A 17 -4.72 0.02 8.66
N LEU A 18 -5.23 -0.47 7.52
CA LEU A 18 -4.40 -1.21 6.55
C LEU A 18 -3.17 -0.39 6.14
N PHE A 19 -3.34 0.86 5.70
CA PHE A 19 -2.22 1.66 5.22
C PHE A 19 -1.27 2.07 6.35
N ALA A 20 -1.80 2.43 7.51
CA ALA A 20 -0.97 2.72 8.69
C ALA A 20 -0.07 1.52 9.01
N THR A 21 -0.63 0.31 9.10
CA THR A 21 0.14 -0.91 9.34
C THR A 21 1.13 -1.18 8.21
N ALA A 22 0.68 -1.22 6.95
CA ALA A 22 1.52 -1.63 5.83
C ALA A 22 2.69 -0.67 5.53
N LEU A 23 2.52 0.63 5.82
CA LEU A 23 3.54 1.66 5.55
C LEU A 23 4.47 1.91 6.75
N THR A 24 4.11 1.45 7.96
CA THR A 24 4.94 1.59 9.17
C THR A 24 5.60 0.28 9.58
N GLU A 25 4.84 -0.81 9.60
CA GLU A 25 5.36 -2.14 9.85
C GLU A 25 6.01 -2.61 8.56
N ASP A 26 7.35 -2.58 8.55
CA ASP A 26 8.14 -3.30 7.58
C ASP A 26 8.48 -4.69 8.15
N PRO A 27 7.65 -5.74 7.92
CA PRO A 27 8.00 -7.09 8.34
C PRO A 27 9.17 -7.68 7.53
N PHE A 28 9.70 -6.96 6.53
CA PHE A 28 10.72 -7.44 5.60
C PHE A 28 11.80 -6.40 5.31
N ALA A 29 12.17 -5.57 6.28
CA ALA A 29 13.28 -4.62 6.18
C ALA A 29 14.59 -5.36 5.87
N GLY A 30 14.81 -5.68 4.58
CA GLY A 30 15.88 -6.55 4.07
C GLY A 30 15.47 -7.76 3.22
N LEU A 31 14.24 -8.28 3.28
CA LEU A 31 13.80 -9.49 2.55
C LEU A 31 13.07 -9.17 1.23
N GLU A 32 12.30 -8.08 1.19
CA GLU A 32 11.61 -7.60 -0.01
C GLU A 32 12.58 -7.13 -1.13
N PRO A 33 13.71 -6.45 -0.84
CA PRO A 33 14.68 -6.07 -1.87
C PRO A 33 15.35 -7.27 -2.54
N ALA A 34 15.62 -8.36 -1.81
CA ALA A 34 16.21 -9.57 -2.37
C ALA A 34 15.22 -10.32 -3.27
N ILE A 35 13.93 -10.33 -2.90
CA ILE A 35 12.84 -10.94 -3.67
C ILE A 35 12.47 -10.08 -4.90
N VAL A 36 12.46 -8.75 -4.78
CA VAL A 36 12.25 -7.82 -5.91
C VAL A 36 13.45 -7.84 -6.87
N ALA A 37 14.68 -7.89 -6.35
CA ALA A 37 15.89 -8.08 -7.17
C ALA A 37 15.93 -9.44 -7.90
N HIS A 38 15.16 -10.43 -7.42
CA HIS A 38 15.03 -11.76 -8.02
C HIS A 38 13.61 -12.00 -8.54
N SER A 39 12.88 -10.93 -8.88
CA SER A 39 11.48 -11.02 -9.33
C SER A 39 11.31 -11.82 -10.62
N ASP A 40 12.37 -11.91 -11.43
CA ASP A 40 12.43 -12.73 -12.64
C ASP A 40 12.87 -14.19 -12.38
N HIS A 41 13.26 -14.54 -11.15
CA HIS A 41 13.64 -15.91 -10.83
C HIS A 41 12.42 -16.84 -10.98
N PRO A 42 12.50 -17.93 -11.76
CA PRO A 42 11.34 -18.76 -12.11
C PRO A 42 10.56 -19.32 -10.92
N ALA A 43 11.24 -19.55 -9.78
CA ALA A 43 10.61 -20.03 -8.55
C ALA A 43 9.92 -18.92 -7.72
N VAL A 44 10.31 -17.66 -7.90
CA VAL A 44 9.85 -16.52 -7.09
C VAL A 44 8.74 -15.75 -7.82
N ALA A 45 8.88 -15.57 -9.13
CA ALA A 45 7.94 -14.82 -9.96
C ALA A 45 6.47 -15.27 -9.82
N PRO A 46 6.14 -16.58 -9.77
CA PRO A 46 4.75 -17.03 -9.60
C PRO A 46 4.17 -16.64 -8.24
N VAL A 47 4.98 -16.69 -7.17
CA VAL A 47 4.56 -16.33 -5.82
C VAL A 47 4.31 -14.83 -5.74
N LEU A 48 5.22 -14.01 -6.27
CA LEU A 48 5.05 -12.57 -6.31
C LEU A 48 3.79 -12.16 -7.06
N ARG A 49 3.55 -12.75 -8.24
CA ARG A 49 2.32 -12.49 -9.01
C ARG A 49 1.06 -12.87 -8.24
N ARG A 50 1.07 -13.99 -7.50
CA ARG A 50 -0.06 -14.41 -6.68
C ARG A 50 -0.31 -13.42 -5.54
N VAL A 51 0.73 -13.03 -4.80
CA VAL A 51 0.62 -12.08 -3.69
C VAL A 51 0.17 -10.70 -4.17
N ALA A 52 0.73 -10.21 -5.29
CA ALA A 52 0.32 -8.94 -5.88
C ALA A 52 -1.16 -8.97 -6.29
N ARG A 53 -1.62 -10.08 -6.89
CA ARG A 53 -3.04 -10.27 -7.21
C ARG A 53 -3.91 -10.26 -5.96
N GLU A 54 -3.58 -11.07 -4.95
CA GLU A 54 -4.34 -11.12 -3.68
C GLU A 54 -4.42 -9.74 -3.00
N ARG A 55 -3.33 -8.95 -3.03
CA ARG A 55 -3.31 -7.58 -2.49
C ARG A 55 -4.20 -6.62 -3.29
N LEU A 56 -4.16 -6.68 -4.62
CA LEU A 56 -4.99 -5.85 -5.49
C LEU A 56 -6.48 -6.20 -5.37
N ASP A 57 -6.81 -7.49 -5.32
CA ASP A 57 -8.20 -7.94 -5.15
C ASP A 57 -8.75 -7.48 -3.80
N PHE A 58 -7.95 -7.59 -2.73
CA PHE A 58 -8.34 -7.11 -1.40
C PHE A 58 -8.49 -5.58 -1.36
N LEU A 59 -7.59 -4.81 -1.96
CA LEU A 59 -7.73 -3.36 -2.06
C LEU A 59 -8.99 -2.98 -2.85
N THR A 60 -9.30 -3.69 -3.94
CA THR A 60 -10.52 -3.47 -4.72
C THR A 60 -11.78 -3.71 -3.89
N GLU A 61 -11.80 -4.76 -3.07
CA GLU A 61 -12.88 -5.03 -2.09
C GLU A 61 -13.03 -3.87 -1.11
N LEU A 62 -11.94 -3.39 -0.51
CA LEU A 62 -11.97 -2.28 0.44
C LEU A 62 -12.47 -0.96 -0.16
N TYR A 63 -12.06 -0.64 -1.40
CA TYR A 63 -12.55 0.55 -2.08
C TYR A 63 -14.02 0.41 -2.51
N SER A 64 -14.46 -0.80 -2.83
CA SER A 64 -15.88 -1.08 -3.11
C SER A 64 -16.74 -0.91 -1.85
N ASP A 65 -16.25 -1.36 -0.68
CA ASP A 65 -16.90 -1.16 0.62
C ASP A 65 -17.03 0.34 0.99
N LEU A 66 -16.18 1.21 0.42
CA LEU A 66 -16.28 2.66 0.54
C LEU A 66 -17.28 3.30 -0.43
N GLY A 67 -17.96 2.50 -1.26
CA GLY A 67 -19.00 2.95 -2.18
C GLY A 67 -18.51 3.36 -3.57
N LEU A 68 -17.27 3.05 -3.94
CA LEU A 68 -16.82 3.21 -5.33
C LEU A 68 -17.50 2.16 -6.22
N ASP A 69 -17.79 2.54 -7.46
CA ASP A 69 -18.19 1.55 -8.46
C ASP A 69 -17.03 0.58 -8.76
N PRO A 70 -17.30 -0.62 -9.32
CA PRO A 70 -16.27 -1.64 -9.50
C PRO A 70 -15.05 -1.20 -10.32
N GLU A 71 -15.25 -0.37 -11.35
CA GLU A 71 -14.14 0.08 -12.20
C GLU A 71 -13.30 1.12 -11.47
N ALA A 72 -13.94 2.10 -10.82
CA ALA A 72 -13.26 3.08 -9.98
C ALA A 72 -12.49 2.42 -8.82
N ALA A 73 -13.10 1.43 -8.15
CA ALA A 73 -12.47 0.67 -7.08
C ALA A 73 -11.23 -0.08 -7.58
N ARG A 74 -11.31 -0.69 -8.77
CA ARG A 74 -10.18 -1.38 -9.38
C ARG A 74 -9.07 -0.40 -9.75
N LEU A 75 -9.36 0.73 -10.38
CA LEU A 75 -8.35 1.73 -10.71
C LEU A 75 -7.70 2.31 -9.46
N GLN A 76 -8.49 2.62 -8.43
CA GLN A 76 -7.98 3.12 -7.16
C GLN A 76 -7.11 2.08 -6.44
N SER A 77 -7.43 0.79 -6.53
CA SER A 77 -6.57 -0.29 -6.00
C SER A 77 -5.18 -0.29 -6.64
N VAL A 78 -5.09 -0.02 -7.96
CA VAL A 78 -3.81 0.08 -8.67
C VAL A 78 -3.03 1.29 -8.19
N THR A 79 -3.69 2.45 -8.08
CA THR A 79 -3.09 3.68 -7.56
C THR A 79 -2.50 3.49 -6.17
N ALA A 80 -3.28 2.90 -5.26
CA ALA A 80 -2.83 2.64 -3.89
C ALA A 80 -1.66 1.67 -3.83
N TYR A 81 -1.71 0.59 -4.62
CA TYR A 81 -0.64 -0.40 -4.64
C TYR A 81 0.66 0.16 -5.25
N ALA A 82 0.55 0.99 -6.29
CA ALA A 82 1.69 1.70 -6.86
C ALA A 82 2.30 2.69 -5.86
N ALA A 83 1.47 3.45 -5.14
CA ALA A 83 1.93 4.37 -4.10
C ALA A 83 2.66 3.63 -2.96
N TYR A 84 2.12 2.49 -2.53
CA TYR A 84 2.76 1.62 -1.53
C TYR A 84 4.15 1.15 -1.99
N LEU A 85 4.27 0.61 -3.21
CA LEU A 85 5.57 0.15 -3.73
C LEU A 85 6.57 1.31 -3.90
N GLY A 86 6.11 2.46 -4.39
CA GLY A 86 6.92 3.66 -4.53
C GLY A 86 7.41 4.21 -3.18
N TRP A 87 6.56 4.19 -2.16
CA TRP A 87 6.92 4.58 -0.79
C TRP A 87 8.06 3.72 -0.24
N LEU A 88 7.96 2.40 -0.39
CA LEU A 88 9.01 1.47 0.02
C LEU A 88 10.31 1.67 -0.76
N GLU A 89 10.23 1.90 -2.07
CA GLU A 89 11.41 2.13 -2.89
C GLU A 89 12.14 3.44 -2.53
N LEU A 90 11.39 4.52 -2.29
CA LEU A 90 11.96 5.80 -1.86
C LEU A 90 12.64 5.66 -0.49
N ARG A 91 11.99 4.98 0.46
CA ARG A 91 12.55 4.72 1.80
C ARG A 91 13.85 3.94 1.71
N ARG A 92 13.97 3.04 0.72
CA ARG A 92 15.15 2.22 0.48
C ARG A 92 16.28 2.95 -0.24
N SER A 93 15.97 3.75 -1.26
CA SER A 93 16.94 4.22 -2.25
C SER A 93 17.27 5.72 -2.19
N ALA A 94 16.44 6.52 -1.52
CA ALA A 94 16.47 7.98 -1.62
C ALA A 94 16.18 8.69 -0.28
N LEU A 95 16.36 8.03 0.87
CA LEU A 95 15.96 8.56 2.18
C LEU A 95 16.65 9.89 2.54
N ASP A 96 17.85 10.14 2.01
CA ASP A 96 18.57 11.40 2.15
C ASP A 96 17.92 12.57 1.39
N MET A 97 17.18 12.28 0.32
CA MET A 97 16.47 13.27 -0.49
C MET A 97 14.99 13.42 -0.11
N VAL A 98 14.38 12.39 0.46
CA VAL A 98 12.97 12.35 0.89
C VAL A 98 12.85 11.86 2.34
N PRO A 99 13.14 12.71 3.34
CA PRO A 99 13.00 12.33 4.74
C PRO A 99 11.56 11.99 5.15
N GLU A 100 10.55 12.42 4.38
CA GLU A 100 9.12 12.20 4.63
C GLU A 100 8.72 10.72 4.56
N VAL A 101 9.50 9.89 3.87
CA VAL A 101 9.28 8.44 3.84
C VAL A 101 10.02 7.72 4.96
N GLY A 102 10.68 8.43 5.88
CA GLY A 102 11.45 7.86 6.98
C GLY A 102 10.63 7.03 7.97
N ALA A 103 11.34 6.45 8.95
CA ALA A 103 10.72 5.63 10.00
C ALA A 103 10.31 6.44 11.24
N SER A 104 10.90 7.62 11.44
CA SER A 104 10.65 8.45 12.63
C SER A 104 10.98 9.92 12.37
N GLY A 105 10.40 10.80 13.19
CA GLY A 105 10.56 12.25 13.09
C GLY A 105 9.32 12.93 12.51
N GLY A 106 9.21 14.25 12.74
CA GLY A 106 8.00 15.00 12.37
C GLY A 106 7.71 15.02 10.87
N GLU A 107 8.74 15.03 10.02
CA GLU A 107 8.60 14.95 8.56
C GLU A 107 8.05 13.58 8.12
N ALA A 108 8.58 12.50 8.70
CA ALA A 108 8.12 11.14 8.43
C ALA A 108 6.65 10.92 8.86
N GLU A 109 6.30 11.38 10.06
CA GLU A 109 4.93 11.32 10.57
C GLU A 109 3.96 12.11 9.67
N SER A 110 4.37 13.31 9.24
CA SER A 110 3.56 14.17 8.36
C SER A 110 3.38 13.57 6.97
N GLY A 111 4.46 13.04 6.38
CA GLY A 111 4.42 12.39 5.07
C GLY A 111 3.52 11.17 5.06
N LEU A 112 3.65 10.31 6.08
CA LEU A 112 2.82 9.12 6.24
C LEU A 112 1.34 9.50 6.39
N ALA A 113 1.04 10.44 7.29
CA ALA A 113 -0.34 10.90 7.52
C ALA A 113 -0.94 11.50 6.24
N HIS A 114 -0.16 12.28 5.49
CA HIS A 114 -0.59 12.84 4.21
C HIS A 114 -0.92 11.75 3.18
N LEU A 115 -0.03 10.76 3.01
CA LEU A 115 -0.27 9.67 2.06
C LEU A 115 -1.50 8.85 2.43
N ILE A 116 -1.63 8.45 3.70
CA ILE A 116 -2.81 7.70 4.19
C ILE A 116 -4.09 8.49 3.90
N THR A 117 -4.08 9.80 4.15
CA THR A 117 -5.24 10.66 3.88
C THR A 117 -5.60 10.63 2.39
N GLN A 118 -4.63 10.83 1.49
CA GLN A 118 -4.87 10.79 0.05
C GLN A 118 -5.38 9.43 -0.44
N LEU A 119 -4.88 8.32 0.13
CA LEU A 119 -5.31 6.97 -0.27
C LEU A 119 -6.68 6.58 0.29
N CYS A 120 -7.12 7.20 1.40
CA CYS A 120 -8.42 6.95 2.01
C CYS A 120 -9.54 7.87 1.50
N GLU A 121 -9.18 8.97 0.83
CA GLU A 121 -10.12 9.90 0.19
C GLU A 121 -10.00 9.83 -1.34
N PRO A 122 -10.43 8.71 -1.96
CA PRO A 122 -10.27 8.51 -3.39
C PRO A 122 -11.07 9.58 -4.16
N ARG A 123 -10.38 10.30 -5.03
CA ARG A 123 -11.03 11.26 -5.92
C ARG A 123 -11.72 10.47 -7.04
N PRO A 124 -12.98 10.76 -7.38
CA PRO A 124 -13.62 10.12 -8.53
C PRO A 124 -12.78 10.36 -9.78
N ALA A 125 -12.64 9.33 -10.62
CA ALA A 125 -12.00 9.48 -11.92
C ALA A 125 -12.72 10.58 -12.70
N ALA A 126 -11.96 11.55 -13.25
CA ALA A 126 -12.53 12.54 -14.15
C ALA A 126 -13.12 11.82 -15.38
N PRO A 127 -14.27 12.28 -15.90
CA PRO A 127 -14.95 11.66 -17.03
C PRO A 127 -14.13 11.68 -18.32
#